data_AF-A0A942UYB0-F1
#
_entry.id   AF-A0A942UYB0-F1
#
_cell.length_a   1.000
_cell.length_b   1.000
_cell.length_c   1.000
_cell.angle_alpha   90.00
_cell.angle_beta   90.00
_cell.angle_gamma   90.00
#
_symmetry.space_group_name_H-M   'P 1'
#
loop_
_entity.id
_entity.type
_entity.pdbx_description
1 polymer ?
#
loop_
_entity_poly.entity_id
_entity_poly.type
_entity_poly.pdbx_seq_one_letter_code
_entity_poly.pdbx_strand_id
1 'polypeptide(L)'
;MKLKHLILWTVFVFILTACGGKTEDEKILDSNEAIAVDNVEISEKEKEIEVESVSEKQTIAEDIEPAPLPQTLAELAALPPGYTGPQLFGIHEDDHPKLDELTAHLPDISGEPTEAQLNHYYNEILAVFQHDFNGPEELLAKMRFQAIGNPDIEDPRMQFKENLNVLVLLDASGSMRKDLGGETQMAAAKKAITNFVEGLPAEANVGLRIYGHEGTGSDSDKARSCSSSDLIYPIGKYDKAGFQTSLEKAQPAGWTPIQLAINEAQKDLEDFKGDQNTNIIYLVSDGVSTCDDDPIAAAKQLYESDITPIVNVIGFNVDNEGQKQLKEVAKATEGTYEDVQNAESLQNELEHMKEIAKNWEKWKTQRETSLEHDKLKNSLDIFGYGVDEYRKRLDEGSQIGTALQYLYQQRKLMSRESHDYLRKRNGEYHNWIEEEYNKLKKELKELNEKKIGEALQLLEEKFNQNVPGDS
;
A
#
# COMPACT_ATOMS: atom_id res chain seq x y z
N MET A 1 -13.33 -33.84 -53.04
CA MET A 1 -11.86 -33.66 -52.88
C MET A 1 -11.64 -33.40 -51.39
N LYS A 2 -11.39 -34.44 -50.56
CA LYS A 2 -10.06 -34.83 -49.98
C LYS A 2 -9.38 -33.61 -49.29
N LEU A 3 -8.92 -33.58 -48.04
CA LEU A 3 -8.39 -34.60 -47.10
C LEU A 3 -8.19 -33.89 -45.71
N LYS A 4 -8.76 -34.34 -44.60
CA LYS A 4 -8.12 -35.05 -43.43
C LYS A 4 -6.70 -34.63 -43.01
N HIS A 5 -6.53 -34.23 -41.74
CA HIS A 5 -5.54 -34.67 -40.69
C HIS A 5 -5.78 -33.78 -39.43
N LEU A 6 -6.08 -34.21 -38.19
CA LEU A 6 -5.69 -35.31 -37.28
C LEU A 6 -4.26 -35.20 -36.69
N ILE A 7 -4.15 -34.59 -35.50
CA ILE A 7 -3.12 -34.78 -34.42
C ILE A 7 -3.84 -34.31 -33.14
N LEU A 8 -4.31 -35.07 -32.14
CA LEU A 8 -3.84 -36.20 -31.32
C LEU A 8 -2.48 -36.00 -30.65
N TRP A 9 -2.46 -35.49 -29.42
CA TRP A 9 -1.38 -35.77 -28.48
C TRP A 9 -1.92 -36.11 -27.09
N THR A 10 -1.32 -37.16 -26.55
CA THR A 10 -1.82 -38.08 -25.54
C THR A 10 -1.41 -37.70 -24.14
N VAL A 11 -2.32 -37.99 -23.21
CA VAL A 11 -2.18 -38.12 -21.77
C VAL A 11 -0.98 -39.01 -21.39
N PHE A 12 -0.15 -38.55 -20.43
CA PHE A 12 0.80 -39.41 -19.73
C PHE A 12 0.45 -39.48 -18.23
N VAL A 13 -0.16 -40.60 -17.85
CA VAL A 13 -0.37 -41.03 -16.47
C VAL A 13 0.78 -41.99 -16.13
N PHE A 14 1.58 -41.66 -15.11
CA PHE A 14 2.51 -42.61 -14.50
C PHE A 14 1.96 -43.00 -13.11
N ILE A 15 1.34 -44.17 -13.05
CA ILE A 15 1.13 -44.92 -11.81
C ILE A 15 2.11 -46.08 -11.87
N LEU A 16 3.06 -46.13 -10.93
CA LEU A 16 3.73 -47.38 -10.56
C LEU A 16 3.68 -47.51 -9.04
N THR A 17 2.81 -48.42 -8.62
CA THR A 17 2.80 -49.06 -7.31
C THR A 17 3.88 -50.15 -7.28
N ALA A 18 4.66 -50.20 -6.21
CA ALA A 18 5.33 -51.42 -5.76
C ALA A 18 5.39 -51.43 -4.22
N CYS A 19 4.66 -52.36 -3.62
CA CYS A 19 4.70 -52.70 -2.20
C CYS A 19 5.97 -53.50 -1.86
N GLY A 20 6.47 -53.39 -0.61
CA GLY A 20 7.24 -54.48 0.00
C GLY A 20 8.16 -54.13 1.17
N GLY A 21 7.63 -54.11 2.41
CA GLY A 21 8.17 -54.89 3.54
C GLY A 21 9.30 -54.33 4.44
N LYS A 22 8.87 -53.92 5.66
CA LYS A 22 9.35 -54.27 7.03
C LYS A 22 10.73 -53.82 7.59
N THR A 23 10.60 -53.20 8.80
CA THR A 23 11.42 -53.27 10.05
C THR A 23 12.88 -52.79 9.97
N GLU A 24 13.50 -52.13 10.95
CA GLU A 24 13.24 -51.63 12.31
C GLU A 24 14.46 -50.72 12.63
N ASP A 25 14.30 -49.72 13.49
CA ASP A 25 15.19 -49.37 14.61
C ASP A 25 15.35 -47.87 14.92
N GLU A 26 15.23 -47.64 16.22
CA GLU A 26 15.15 -46.41 17.00
C GLU A 26 16.42 -45.56 17.01
N LYS A 27 16.24 -44.28 17.32
CA LYS A 27 17.00 -43.64 18.42
C LYS A 27 16.23 -42.47 19.02
N ILE A 28 15.70 -42.71 20.21
CA ILE A 28 15.31 -41.70 21.21
C ILE A 28 16.56 -41.39 22.06
N LEU A 29 16.77 -40.13 22.40
CA LEU A 29 17.41 -39.74 23.66
C LEU A 29 16.68 -38.53 24.24
N ASP A 30 16.14 -38.81 25.42
CA ASP A 30 15.33 -37.99 26.32
C ASP A 30 16.22 -37.22 27.29
N SER A 31 15.70 -36.13 27.86
CA SER A 31 15.99 -35.75 29.24
C SER A 31 14.93 -34.77 29.76
N ASN A 32 13.89 -35.33 30.36
CA ASN A 32 13.16 -34.73 31.48
C ASN A 32 14.09 -34.44 32.68
N GLU A 33 13.77 -33.39 33.43
CA GLU A 33 14.00 -33.39 34.88
C GLU A 33 12.75 -32.82 35.58
N ALA A 34 12.23 -33.60 36.52
CA ALA A 34 11.06 -33.33 37.34
C ALA A 34 11.47 -33.36 38.82
N ILE A 35 10.78 -32.61 39.68
CA ILE A 35 10.71 -32.85 41.14
C ILE A 35 9.25 -32.51 41.54
N ALA A 36 8.34 -33.48 41.71
CA ALA A 36 8.09 -34.43 42.81
C ALA A 36 7.13 -33.86 43.90
N VAL A 37 5.91 -34.42 44.07
CA VAL A 37 5.49 -35.47 45.07
C VAL A 37 4.91 -34.79 46.34
N ASP A 38 3.80 -35.14 46.98
CA ASP A 38 2.83 -36.26 46.93
C ASP A 38 1.57 -35.94 47.77
N ASN A 39 0.48 -36.66 47.49
CA ASN A 39 -0.46 -37.39 48.39
C ASN A 39 -1.85 -37.50 47.71
N VAL A 40 -2.24 -38.63 47.09
CA VAL A 40 -2.71 -39.94 47.66
C VAL A 40 -3.95 -39.72 48.54
N GLU A 41 -5.16 -40.20 48.25
CA GLU A 41 -5.63 -41.60 48.07
C GLU A 41 -7.07 -41.59 47.47
N ILE A 42 -7.36 -42.19 46.29
CA ILE A 42 -7.98 -43.50 45.98
C ILE A 42 -9.37 -43.81 46.62
N SER A 43 -10.40 -44.06 45.78
CA SER A 43 -11.16 -45.34 45.74
C SER A 43 -12.38 -45.31 44.81
N GLU A 44 -12.55 -46.43 44.08
CA GLU A 44 -13.59 -46.77 43.10
C GLU A 44 -14.96 -47.17 43.70
N LYS A 45 -15.98 -47.03 42.83
CA LYS A 45 -17.13 -47.92 42.52
C LYS A 45 -18.41 -48.04 43.38
N GLU A 46 -19.50 -47.81 42.63
CA GLU A 46 -20.84 -48.45 42.59
C GLU A 46 -21.83 -48.25 43.75
N LYS A 47 -22.93 -47.55 43.44
CA LYS A 47 -24.31 -48.09 43.54
C LYS A 47 -25.35 -47.22 42.83
N GLU A 48 -26.17 -47.88 42.02
CA GLU A 48 -27.47 -47.41 41.51
C GLU A 48 -28.32 -46.77 42.60
N ILE A 49 -29.12 -45.74 42.26
CA ILE A 49 -30.49 -45.51 42.76
C ILE A 49 -31.24 -44.61 41.76
N GLU A 50 -32.31 -45.21 41.23
CA GLU A 50 -33.62 -44.67 40.83
C GLU A 50 -33.75 -43.53 39.82
N VAL A 51 -34.29 -43.96 38.67
CA VAL A 51 -35.16 -43.18 37.79
C VAL A 51 -36.31 -42.59 38.60
N GLU A 52 -36.31 -41.28 38.76
CA GLU A 52 -37.55 -40.50 38.95
C GLU A 52 -37.69 -39.52 37.79
N SER A 53 -38.49 -39.95 36.81
CA SER A 53 -39.02 -39.13 35.75
C SER A 53 -39.98 -38.09 36.33
N VAL A 54 -39.58 -36.82 36.34
CA VAL A 54 -40.51 -35.70 36.46
C VAL A 54 -40.22 -34.73 35.32
N SER A 55 -40.95 -34.95 34.22
CA SER A 55 -41.14 -33.96 33.16
C SER A 55 -42.04 -32.84 33.71
N GLU A 56 -41.48 -31.90 34.46
CA GLU A 56 -42.13 -30.62 34.70
C GLU A 56 -42.11 -29.83 33.38
N LYS A 57 -43.29 -29.70 32.76
CA LYS A 57 -43.48 -28.79 31.63
C LYS A 57 -43.20 -27.38 32.10
N GLN A 58 -42.04 -26.82 31.74
CA GLN A 58 -41.74 -25.42 31.97
C GLN A 58 -42.70 -24.56 31.14
N THR A 59 -43.65 -23.92 31.81
CA THR A 59 -44.54 -22.91 31.23
C THR A 59 -43.89 -21.53 31.31
N ILE A 60 -44.02 -20.74 30.24
CA ILE A 60 -43.43 -19.40 30.13
C ILE A 60 -44.05 -18.46 31.17
N ALA A 61 -43.22 -17.69 31.89
CA ALA A 61 -43.67 -16.69 32.86
C ALA A 61 -44.54 -15.60 32.18
N GLU A 62 -45.53 -15.05 32.90
CA GLU A 62 -46.51 -14.09 32.37
C GLU A 62 -45.91 -12.71 32.02
N ASP A 63 -44.81 -12.30 32.67
CA ASP A 63 -44.18 -10.96 32.52
C ASP A 63 -42.76 -11.04 31.90
N ILE A 64 -42.64 -11.46 30.64
CA ILE A 64 -41.35 -11.46 29.93
C ILE A 64 -41.34 -10.34 28.89
N GLU A 65 -40.45 -9.36 29.07
CA GLU A 65 -40.06 -8.44 27.99
C GLU A 65 -38.94 -9.09 27.15
N PRO A 66 -39.20 -9.48 25.89
CA PRO A 66 -38.17 -10.09 25.05
C PRO A 66 -37.10 -9.05 24.69
N ALA A 67 -35.83 -9.44 24.76
CA ALA A 67 -34.73 -8.60 24.28
C ALA A 67 -34.97 -8.21 22.80
N PRO A 68 -34.66 -6.96 22.41
CA PRO A 68 -34.80 -6.56 21.01
C PRO A 68 -33.83 -7.36 20.14
N LEU A 69 -34.29 -7.79 18.97
CA LEU A 69 -33.42 -8.32 17.92
C LEU A 69 -32.45 -7.23 17.44
N PRO A 70 -31.26 -7.61 16.94
CA PRO A 70 -30.29 -6.63 16.44
C PRO A 70 -30.93 -5.76 15.34
N GLN A 71 -30.62 -4.47 15.37
CA GLN A 71 -31.07 -3.47 14.40
C GLN A 71 -29.95 -3.01 13.46
N THR A 72 -28.71 -3.44 13.73
CA THR A 72 -27.55 -3.14 12.90
C THR A 72 -26.67 -4.37 12.69
N LEU A 73 -25.87 -4.38 11.62
CA LEU A 73 -24.89 -5.45 11.37
C LEU A 73 -23.83 -5.54 12.47
N ALA A 74 -23.50 -4.43 13.13
CA ALA A 74 -22.56 -4.43 14.25
C ALA A 74 -23.15 -5.12 15.50
N GLU A 75 -24.43 -4.91 15.77
CA GLU A 75 -25.14 -5.62 16.83
C GLU A 75 -25.28 -7.12 16.50
N LEU A 76 -25.55 -7.45 15.23
CA LEU A 76 -25.61 -8.83 14.75
C LEU A 76 -24.26 -9.55 14.93
N ALA A 77 -23.16 -8.93 14.53
CA ALA A 77 -21.81 -9.47 14.67
C ALA A 77 -21.34 -9.61 16.13
N ALA A 78 -21.96 -8.86 17.06
CA ALA A 78 -21.66 -8.95 18.48
C ALA A 78 -22.39 -10.12 19.18
N LEU A 79 -23.32 -10.80 18.50
CA LEU A 79 -24.03 -11.93 19.08
C LEU A 79 -23.11 -13.16 19.20
N PRO A 80 -23.14 -13.89 20.33
CA PRO A 80 -22.36 -15.11 20.46
C PRO A 80 -22.91 -16.20 19.54
N PRO A 81 -22.04 -17.01 18.90
CA PRO A 81 -22.50 -18.11 18.08
C PRO A 81 -23.07 -19.26 18.93
N GLY A 82 -24.12 -19.88 18.41
CA GLY A 82 -24.69 -21.13 18.89
C GLY A 82 -24.12 -22.34 18.15
N TYR A 83 -24.98 -23.22 17.66
CA TYR A 83 -24.62 -24.39 16.89
C TYR A 83 -24.37 -24.03 15.41
N THR A 84 -23.12 -24.17 14.99
CA THR A 84 -22.64 -23.96 13.61
C THR A 84 -22.13 -25.27 12.96
N GLY A 85 -22.56 -26.42 13.49
CA GLY A 85 -22.19 -27.74 12.98
C GLY A 85 -22.91 -28.11 11.68
N PRO A 86 -22.81 -29.38 11.23
CA PRO A 86 -23.48 -29.85 10.02
C PRO A 86 -24.99 -29.55 10.01
N GLN A 87 -25.51 -29.25 8.82
CA GLN A 87 -26.93 -28.95 8.62
C GLN A 87 -27.80 -30.09 9.12
N LEU A 88 -28.70 -29.74 10.04
CA LEU A 88 -29.76 -30.64 10.51
C LEU A 88 -30.97 -30.45 9.60
N PHE A 89 -31.46 -31.54 9.00
CA PHE A 89 -32.63 -31.52 8.12
C PHE A 89 -33.93 -31.89 8.84
N GLY A 90 -33.83 -32.49 10.04
CA GLY A 90 -34.95 -32.78 10.95
C GLY A 90 -35.94 -33.84 10.44
N ILE A 91 -35.87 -34.18 9.16
CA ILE A 91 -36.58 -35.29 8.50
C ILE A 91 -35.84 -36.62 8.65
N HIS A 92 -34.54 -36.59 8.93
CA HIS A 92 -33.73 -37.78 9.17
C HIS A 92 -33.78 -38.13 10.66
N GLU A 93 -34.08 -39.39 10.98
CA GLU A 93 -34.11 -39.87 12.38
C GLU A 93 -32.77 -39.65 13.09
N ASP A 94 -31.66 -39.70 12.35
CA ASP A 94 -30.31 -39.46 12.87
C ASP A 94 -30.10 -38.03 13.38
N ASP A 95 -30.88 -37.05 12.91
CA ASP A 95 -30.79 -35.65 13.35
C ASP A 95 -31.54 -35.41 14.69
N HIS A 96 -32.51 -36.28 15.02
CA HIS A 96 -33.43 -36.06 16.15
C HIS A 96 -32.74 -35.96 17.49
N PRO A 97 -31.77 -36.85 17.85
CA PRO A 97 -31.09 -36.75 19.14
C PRO A 97 -30.37 -35.41 19.32
N LYS A 98 -29.79 -34.86 18.23
CA LYS A 98 -29.08 -33.59 18.29
C LYS A 98 -30.04 -32.41 18.40
N LEU A 99 -31.14 -32.42 17.65
CA LEU A 99 -32.21 -31.42 17.78
C LEU A 99 -32.81 -31.43 19.18
N ASP A 100 -33.04 -32.61 19.76
CA ASP A 100 -33.54 -32.78 21.12
C ASP A 100 -32.59 -32.19 22.16
N GLU A 101 -31.29 -32.46 22.04
CA GLU A 101 -30.26 -31.88 22.89
C GLU A 101 -30.24 -30.34 22.80
N LEU A 102 -30.19 -29.80 21.58
CA LEU A 102 -30.08 -28.36 21.34
C LEU A 102 -31.33 -27.58 21.79
N THR A 103 -32.51 -28.20 21.73
CA THR A 103 -33.80 -27.54 22.01
C THR A 103 -34.40 -27.92 23.37
N ALA A 104 -33.70 -28.68 24.20
CA ALA A 104 -34.21 -29.22 25.46
C ALA A 104 -34.73 -28.16 26.46
N HIS A 105 -34.18 -26.95 26.41
CA HIS A 105 -34.54 -25.83 27.30
C HIS A 105 -35.74 -25.03 26.79
N LEU A 106 -36.22 -25.28 25.56
CA LEU A 106 -37.33 -24.53 25.00
C LEU A 106 -38.67 -24.98 25.61
N PRO A 107 -39.52 -24.04 26.07
CA PRO A 107 -40.76 -24.35 26.77
C PRO A 107 -41.86 -24.90 25.85
N ASP A 108 -42.87 -25.57 26.42
CA ASP A 108 -44.06 -26.01 25.68
C ASP A 108 -44.98 -24.81 25.40
N ILE A 109 -45.19 -24.50 24.11
CA ILE A 109 -46.04 -23.40 23.62
C ILE A 109 -47.27 -23.91 22.87
N SER A 110 -47.72 -25.13 23.16
CA SER A 110 -48.92 -25.72 22.54
C SER A 110 -50.25 -25.08 22.98
N GLY A 111 -50.23 -24.23 24.02
CA GLY A 111 -51.38 -23.45 24.49
C GLY A 111 -51.67 -22.20 23.65
N GLU A 112 -52.09 -21.12 24.32
CA GLU A 112 -52.35 -19.80 23.72
C GLU A 112 -51.30 -18.78 24.22
N PRO A 113 -50.04 -18.88 23.78
CA PRO A 113 -49.00 -17.93 24.20
C PRO A 113 -49.30 -16.52 23.68
N THR A 114 -48.89 -15.51 24.45
CA THR A 114 -48.94 -14.12 24.00
C THR A 114 -47.85 -13.85 22.96
N GLU A 115 -47.98 -12.75 22.22
CA GLU A 115 -46.96 -12.34 21.25
C GLU A 115 -45.59 -12.11 21.89
N ALA A 116 -45.55 -11.55 23.10
CA ALA A 116 -44.30 -11.37 23.86
C ALA A 116 -43.62 -12.70 24.18
N GLN A 117 -44.40 -13.72 24.53
CA GLN A 117 -43.89 -15.07 24.80
C GLN A 117 -43.36 -15.74 23.52
N LEU A 118 -44.05 -15.56 22.39
CA LEU A 118 -43.57 -16.04 21.09
C LEU A 118 -42.28 -15.34 20.65
N ASN A 119 -42.16 -14.04 20.90
CA ASN A 119 -40.94 -13.28 20.61
C ASN A 119 -39.77 -13.73 21.47
N HIS A 120 -40.00 -13.96 22.76
CA HIS A 120 -38.98 -14.51 23.65
C HIS A 120 -38.56 -15.92 23.19
N TYR A 121 -39.52 -16.79 22.88
CA TYR A 121 -39.24 -18.12 22.32
C TYR A 121 -38.39 -18.05 21.05
N TYR A 122 -38.70 -17.10 20.16
CA TYR A 122 -37.91 -16.89 18.95
C TYR A 122 -36.46 -16.49 19.26
N ASN A 123 -36.24 -15.62 20.24
CA ASN A 123 -34.89 -15.22 20.65
C ASN A 123 -34.09 -16.39 21.23
N GLU A 124 -34.74 -17.25 22.02
CA GLU A 124 -34.07 -18.44 22.59
C GLU A 124 -33.65 -19.42 21.48
N ILE A 125 -34.55 -19.75 20.55
CA ILE A 125 -34.20 -20.65 19.44
C ILE A 125 -33.20 -20.01 18.46
N LEU A 126 -33.25 -18.68 18.29
CA LEU A 126 -32.23 -17.95 17.53
C LEU A 126 -30.86 -18.11 18.19
N ALA A 127 -30.75 -17.91 19.52
CA ALA A 127 -29.50 -18.08 20.25
C ALA A 127 -28.90 -19.49 20.11
N VAL A 128 -29.74 -20.52 19.97
CA VAL A 128 -29.30 -21.91 19.73
C VAL A 128 -28.60 -22.09 18.39
N PHE A 129 -29.05 -21.42 17.34
CA PHE A 129 -28.57 -21.61 15.96
C PHE A 129 -27.83 -20.37 15.40
N GLN A 130 -27.55 -19.39 16.26
CA GLN A 130 -26.90 -18.14 15.90
C GLN A 130 -25.55 -18.41 15.24
N HIS A 131 -25.34 -17.89 14.03
CA HIS A 131 -24.05 -17.94 13.36
C HIS A 131 -23.15 -16.76 13.77
N ASP A 132 -21.85 -16.96 13.58
CA ASP A 132 -20.79 -15.98 13.81
C ASP A 132 -20.69 -14.98 12.66
N PHE A 133 -21.71 -14.14 12.48
CA PHE A 133 -21.67 -13.09 11.46
C PHE A 133 -20.46 -12.18 11.64
N ASN A 134 -19.79 -11.86 10.54
CA ASN A 134 -18.70 -10.88 10.58
C ASN A 134 -19.26 -9.48 10.33
N GLY A 135 -18.73 -8.52 11.07
CA GLY A 135 -18.96 -7.10 10.80
C GLY A 135 -18.05 -6.58 9.66
N PRO A 136 -18.39 -5.43 9.07
CA PRO A 136 -17.65 -4.88 7.94
C PRO A 136 -16.31 -4.22 8.31
N GLU A 137 -15.95 -4.16 9.60
CA GLU A 137 -14.86 -3.33 10.11
C GLU A 137 -13.51 -3.73 9.52
N GLU A 138 -13.22 -5.02 9.44
CA GLU A 138 -11.96 -5.52 8.88
C GLU A 138 -11.85 -5.24 7.38
N LEU A 139 -12.93 -5.49 6.63
CA LEU A 139 -13.00 -5.19 5.20
C LEU A 139 -12.84 -3.68 4.95
N LEU A 140 -13.50 -2.84 5.76
CA LEU A 140 -13.35 -1.39 5.72
C LEU A 140 -11.94 -0.94 6.09
N ALA A 141 -11.30 -1.55 7.09
CA ALA A 141 -9.94 -1.26 7.50
C ALA A 141 -8.94 -1.62 6.38
N LYS A 142 -9.09 -2.80 5.79
CA LYS A 142 -8.30 -3.28 4.65
C LYS A 142 -8.44 -2.35 3.45
N MET A 143 -9.68 -1.97 3.09
CA MET A 143 -9.96 -1.03 1.99
C MET A 143 -9.48 0.40 2.29
N ARG A 144 -9.50 0.83 3.56
CA ARG A 144 -8.92 2.12 3.99
C ARG A 144 -7.40 2.10 3.86
N PHE A 145 -6.75 1.02 4.28
CA PHE A 145 -5.30 0.86 4.21
C PHE A 145 -4.81 0.79 2.76
N GLN A 146 -5.48 0.00 1.91
CA GLN A 146 -5.18 -0.10 0.48
C GLN A 146 -5.42 1.23 -0.27
N ALA A 147 -6.38 2.05 0.17
CA ALA A 147 -6.62 3.37 -0.40
C ALA A 147 -5.62 4.45 0.05
N ILE A 148 -4.88 4.23 1.16
CA ILE A 148 -3.93 5.21 1.73
C ILE A 148 -2.47 4.88 1.38
N GLY A 149 -2.20 3.68 0.87
CA GLY A 149 -0.92 3.36 0.25
C GLY A 149 -0.40 2.00 0.68
N ASN A 150 -0.11 1.19 -0.32
CA ASN A 150 0.69 -0.02 -0.20
C ASN A 150 2.14 0.37 0.20
N PRO A 151 2.69 -0.10 1.33
CA PRO A 151 4.07 0.18 1.76
C PRO A 151 5.14 -0.60 0.95
N ASP A 152 4.75 -1.44 0.00
CA ASP A 152 5.71 -2.19 -0.83
C ASP A 152 6.16 -1.40 -2.06
N ILE A 153 6.87 -0.29 -1.83
CA ILE A 153 7.80 0.27 -2.82
C ILE A 153 9.19 0.25 -2.20
N GLU A 154 10.01 -0.68 -2.70
CA GLU A 154 11.45 -0.72 -2.51
C GLU A 154 12.08 0.63 -2.88
N ASP A 155 12.83 1.19 -1.93
CA ASP A 155 13.60 2.44 -1.97
C ASP A 155 12.83 3.78 -2.09
N PRO A 156 12.67 4.54 -0.97
CA PRO A 156 12.12 5.90 -0.96
C PRO A 156 12.84 6.91 -1.87
N ARG A 157 14.08 6.61 -2.30
CA ARG A 157 14.98 7.51 -3.02
C ARG A 157 14.84 7.41 -4.55
N MET A 158 14.16 6.38 -5.06
CA MET A 158 13.83 6.25 -6.50
C MET A 158 12.42 6.75 -6.83
N GLN A 159 11.75 7.38 -5.87
CA GLN A 159 10.44 8.01 -6.07
C GLN A 159 10.63 9.48 -6.43
N PHE A 160 10.52 9.82 -7.71
CA PHE A 160 10.40 11.22 -8.14
C PHE A 160 9.17 11.86 -7.47
N LYS A 161 9.36 13.01 -6.82
CA LYS A 161 8.37 13.72 -5.99
C LYS A 161 7.63 14.81 -6.78
N GLU A 162 6.62 15.40 -6.16
CA GLU A 162 5.60 16.28 -6.78
C GLU A 162 6.15 17.55 -7.46
N ASN A 163 7.38 17.98 -7.14
CA ASN A 163 8.05 19.15 -7.73
C ASN A 163 9.50 18.82 -8.10
N LEU A 164 9.91 19.09 -9.34
CA LEU A 164 11.30 18.98 -9.80
C LEU A 164 11.98 20.35 -9.76
N ASN A 165 13.05 20.46 -8.96
CA ASN A 165 13.89 21.65 -8.89
C ASN A 165 15.29 21.31 -9.38
N VAL A 166 15.75 22.03 -10.39
CA VAL A 166 17.08 21.87 -10.99
C VAL A 166 17.87 23.13 -10.72
N LEU A 167 18.95 23.02 -9.95
CA LEU A 167 19.87 24.13 -9.72
C LEU A 167 21.20 23.84 -10.42
N VAL A 168 21.57 24.71 -11.35
CA VAL A 168 22.87 24.62 -12.03
C VAL A 168 23.88 25.50 -11.29
N LEU A 169 24.99 24.91 -10.88
CA LEU A 169 26.15 25.58 -10.31
C LEU A 169 27.23 25.66 -11.38
N LEU A 170 27.38 26.83 -12.00
CA LEU A 170 28.34 27.07 -13.08
C LEU A 170 29.62 27.71 -12.54
N ASP A 171 30.74 26.99 -12.71
CA ASP A 171 32.07 27.53 -12.50
C ASP A 171 32.33 28.69 -13.47
N ALA A 172 32.59 29.86 -12.91
CA ALA A 172 33.01 31.04 -13.65
C ALA A 172 34.41 31.49 -13.22
N SER A 173 35.24 30.53 -12.79
CA SER A 173 36.66 30.74 -12.49
C SER A 173 37.47 31.10 -13.74
N GLY A 174 38.72 31.57 -13.55
CA GLY A 174 39.53 32.09 -14.64
C GLY A 174 39.97 31.02 -15.65
N SER A 175 40.01 29.75 -15.23
CA SER A 175 40.39 28.59 -16.05
C SER A 175 39.37 28.32 -17.17
N MET A 176 38.10 28.66 -16.96
CA MET A 176 37.02 28.53 -17.94
C MET A 176 37.19 29.38 -19.22
N ARG A 177 38.23 30.23 -19.28
CA ARG A 177 38.65 30.94 -20.50
C ARG A 177 39.41 30.06 -21.49
N LYS A 178 39.84 28.86 -21.08
CA LYS A 178 40.66 27.98 -21.92
C LYS A 178 39.92 27.65 -23.22
N ASP A 179 40.65 27.72 -24.31
CA ASP A 179 40.15 27.42 -25.66
C ASP A 179 40.14 25.91 -25.91
N LEU A 180 39.06 25.41 -26.51
CA LEU A 180 38.84 24.00 -26.87
C LEU A 180 38.98 23.75 -28.38
N GLY A 181 39.76 24.56 -29.10
CA GLY A 181 39.95 24.46 -30.54
C GLY A 181 38.90 25.22 -31.35
N GLY A 182 38.49 26.40 -30.88
CA GLY A 182 37.58 27.30 -31.61
C GLY A 182 36.43 27.91 -30.78
N GLU A 183 36.18 27.37 -29.59
CA GLU A 183 35.29 27.95 -28.58
C GLU A 183 35.90 27.83 -27.17
N THR A 184 35.55 28.73 -26.26
CA THR A 184 36.02 28.65 -24.85
C THR A 184 35.22 27.61 -24.06
N GLN A 185 35.80 27.06 -23.00
CA GLN A 185 35.07 26.18 -22.07
C GLN A 185 33.79 26.83 -21.53
N MET A 186 33.83 28.11 -21.18
CA MET A 186 32.64 28.86 -20.79
C MET A 186 31.58 28.91 -21.89
N ALA A 187 31.97 29.17 -23.15
CA ALA A 187 31.00 29.20 -24.25
C ALA A 187 30.36 27.82 -24.47
N ALA A 188 31.16 26.74 -24.41
CA ALA A 188 30.67 25.38 -24.48
C ALA A 188 29.71 25.07 -23.32
N ALA A 189 30.07 25.42 -22.08
CA ALA A 189 29.26 25.23 -20.88
C ALA A 189 27.94 26.04 -20.93
N LYS A 190 27.95 27.28 -21.45
CA LYS A 190 26.72 28.07 -21.62
C LYS A 190 25.76 27.43 -22.64
N LYS A 191 26.28 27.00 -23.79
CA LYS A 191 25.49 26.32 -24.82
C LYS A 191 24.89 25.01 -24.31
N ALA A 192 25.72 24.26 -23.62
CA ALA A 192 25.40 23.06 -22.87
C ALA A 192 24.22 23.26 -21.90
N ILE A 193 24.38 24.19 -20.97
CA ILE A 193 23.36 24.51 -19.96
C ILE A 193 22.08 24.99 -20.64
N THR A 194 22.17 25.83 -21.68
CA THR A 194 20.98 26.31 -22.43
C THR A 194 20.19 25.16 -23.03
N ASN A 195 20.86 24.26 -23.76
CA ASN A 195 20.21 23.09 -24.34
C ASN A 195 19.63 22.17 -23.28
N PHE A 196 20.31 22.04 -22.14
CA PHE A 196 19.87 21.26 -21.01
C PHE A 196 18.57 21.81 -20.41
N VAL A 197 18.54 23.08 -20.03
CA VAL A 197 17.35 23.68 -19.43
C VAL A 197 16.18 23.79 -20.40
N GLU A 198 16.45 23.93 -21.71
CA GLU A 198 15.41 23.87 -22.75
C GLU A 198 14.80 22.48 -22.93
N GLY A 199 15.53 21.42 -22.54
CA GLY A 199 15.07 20.04 -22.59
C GLY A 199 14.37 19.55 -21.32
N LEU A 200 14.37 20.37 -20.25
CA LEU A 200 13.66 20.05 -19.01
C LEU A 200 12.14 20.14 -19.23
N PRO A 201 11.33 19.40 -18.44
CA PRO A 201 9.88 19.61 -18.40
C PRO A 201 9.55 21.09 -18.15
N ALA A 202 8.52 21.63 -18.82
CA ALA A 202 8.15 23.04 -18.72
C ALA A 202 7.79 23.45 -17.27
N GLU A 203 7.40 22.48 -16.45
CA GLU A 203 6.99 22.65 -15.07
C GLU A 203 8.15 22.55 -14.07
N ALA A 204 9.35 22.15 -14.51
CA ALA A 204 10.55 22.16 -13.67
C ALA A 204 10.89 23.59 -13.24
N ASN A 205 11.26 23.74 -11.97
CA ASN A 205 11.90 24.97 -11.53
C ASN A 205 13.38 24.89 -11.85
N VAL A 206 13.92 25.95 -12.44
CA VAL A 206 15.32 26.07 -12.83
C VAL A 206 15.94 27.22 -12.06
N GLY A 207 17.12 26.99 -11.48
CA GLY A 207 17.98 28.01 -10.92
C GLY A 207 19.35 28.01 -11.60
N LEU A 208 20.01 29.16 -11.63
CA LEU A 208 21.39 29.28 -12.08
C LEU A 208 22.19 30.09 -11.07
N ARG A 209 23.19 29.45 -10.48
CA ARG A 209 24.19 30.06 -9.63
C ARG A 209 25.55 30.00 -10.31
N ILE A 210 26.30 31.08 -10.21
CA ILE A 210 27.71 31.14 -10.62
C ILE A 210 28.60 31.29 -9.41
N TYR A 211 29.82 30.80 -9.49
CA TYR A 211 30.83 30.95 -8.44
C TYR A 211 32.20 31.22 -9.02
N GLY A 212 33.06 31.88 -8.25
CA GLY A 212 34.41 32.24 -8.69
C GLY A 212 34.53 33.43 -9.64
N HIS A 213 33.42 34.10 -9.96
CA HIS A 213 33.33 35.11 -11.01
C HIS A 213 33.86 36.51 -10.64
N GLU A 214 34.33 36.72 -9.41
CA GLU A 214 34.92 38.01 -9.00
C GLU A 214 36.45 38.00 -8.93
N GLY A 215 37.05 39.16 -9.18
CA GLY A 215 38.49 39.38 -9.06
C GLY A 215 39.28 38.82 -10.25
N THR A 216 40.53 38.47 -10.00
CA THR A 216 41.43 37.85 -10.98
C THR A 216 41.98 36.53 -10.46
N GLY A 217 42.66 35.76 -11.31
CA GLY A 217 43.35 34.53 -10.88
C GLY A 217 44.65 34.78 -10.11
N SER A 218 44.88 35.99 -9.59
CA SER A 218 46.04 36.32 -8.77
C SER A 218 45.76 36.05 -7.29
N ASP A 219 46.81 35.79 -6.51
CA ASP A 219 46.69 35.57 -5.06
C ASP A 219 46.13 36.81 -4.33
N SER A 220 46.36 38.02 -4.84
CA SER A 220 45.85 39.25 -4.22
C SER A 220 44.33 39.33 -4.21
N ASP A 221 43.68 38.68 -5.17
CA ASP A 221 42.21 38.63 -5.28
C ASP A 221 41.62 37.31 -4.77
N LYS A 222 42.45 36.35 -4.33
CA LYS A 222 42.00 35.01 -3.89
C LYS A 222 40.91 35.10 -2.83
N ALA A 223 41.10 35.91 -1.79
CA ALA A 223 40.10 36.08 -0.73
C ALA A 223 38.75 36.59 -1.25
N ARG A 224 38.78 37.55 -2.20
CA ARG A 224 37.58 38.09 -2.82
C ARG A 224 36.87 37.03 -3.66
N SER A 225 37.63 36.35 -4.52
CA SER A 225 37.07 35.35 -5.41
C SER A 225 36.53 34.12 -4.67
N CYS A 226 37.23 33.65 -3.64
CA CYS A 226 36.78 32.54 -2.80
C CYS A 226 35.54 32.88 -1.94
N SER A 227 35.12 34.15 -1.90
CA SER A 227 33.86 34.60 -1.31
C SER A 227 32.75 34.89 -2.34
N SER A 228 33.01 34.63 -3.63
CA SER A 228 32.09 34.98 -4.72
C SER A 228 31.20 33.80 -5.13
N SER A 229 29.90 33.93 -4.87
CA SER A 229 28.87 33.03 -5.38
C SER A 229 27.53 33.74 -5.45
N ASP A 230 26.91 33.79 -6.62
CA ASP A 230 25.67 34.53 -6.86
C ASP A 230 24.63 33.67 -7.59
N LEU A 231 23.40 33.69 -7.08
CA LEU A 231 22.22 33.19 -7.78
C LEU A 231 21.78 34.22 -8.82
N ILE A 232 22.20 34.01 -10.06
CA ILE A 232 21.98 34.95 -11.17
C ILE A 232 20.65 34.73 -11.89
N TYR A 233 20.06 33.55 -11.74
CA TYR A 233 18.69 33.22 -12.12
C TYR A 233 18.01 32.52 -10.93
N PRO A 234 16.99 33.15 -10.30
CA PRO A 234 16.28 32.56 -9.17
C PRO A 234 15.61 31.24 -9.54
N ILE A 235 15.49 30.33 -8.56
CA ILE A 235 14.80 29.06 -8.75
C ILE A 235 13.31 29.33 -9.01
N GLY A 236 12.83 28.94 -10.18
CA GLY A 236 11.44 29.10 -10.58
C GLY A 236 11.20 28.62 -11.99
N LYS A 237 10.00 28.85 -12.53
CA LYS A 237 9.65 28.42 -13.88
C LYS A 237 10.66 28.93 -14.91
N TYR A 238 11.01 28.08 -15.86
CA TYR A 238 11.98 28.41 -16.90
C TYR A 238 11.42 29.48 -17.85
N ASP A 239 12.06 30.65 -17.87
CA ASP A 239 11.87 31.68 -18.89
C ASP A 239 13.12 31.75 -19.76
N LYS A 240 13.00 31.29 -21.00
CA LYS A 240 14.11 31.21 -21.96
C LYS A 240 14.85 32.55 -22.12
N ALA A 241 14.13 33.67 -22.23
CA ALA A 241 14.76 34.97 -22.46
C ALA A 241 15.49 35.48 -21.20
N GLY A 242 14.86 35.38 -20.03
CA GLY A 242 15.44 35.77 -18.75
C GLY A 242 16.62 34.89 -18.35
N PHE A 243 16.54 33.58 -18.61
CA PHE A 243 17.62 32.64 -18.35
C PHE A 243 18.84 32.93 -19.22
N GLN A 244 18.66 33.10 -20.53
CA GLN A 244 19.75 33.46 -21.45
C GLN A 244 20.42 34.79 -21.05
N THR A 245 19.62 35.80 -20.71
CA THR A 245 20.14 37.10 -20.25
C THR A 245 20.95 36.96 -18.97
N SER A 246 20.53 36.08 -18.06
CA SER A 246 21.23 35.81 -16.81
C SER A 246 22.54 35.07 -17.07
N LEU A 247 22.50 34.03 -17.90
CA LEU A 247 23.66 33.23 -18.27
C LEU A 247 24.77 34.06 -18.92
N GLU A 248 24.44 35.12 -19.66
CA GLU A 248 25.46 36.01 -20.24
C GLU A 248 26.28 36.78 -19.21
N LYS A 249 25.77 36.95 -17.99
CA LYS A 249 26.51 37.55 -16.86
C LYS A 249 27.66 36.66 -16.38
N ALA A 250 27.62 35.36 -16.67
CA ALA A 250 28.70 34.44 -16.33
C ALA A 250 29.94 34.77 -17.18
N GLN A 251 30.90 35.43 -16.56
CA GLN A 251 32.18 35.78 -17.17
C GLN A 251 33.29 35.12 -16.36
N PRO A 252 34.16 34.32 -16.99
CA PRO A 252 35.29 33.69 -16.31
C PRO A 252 36.15 34.75 -15.62
N ALA A 253 36.52 34.56 -14.36
CA ALA A 253 37.36 35.43 -13.53
C ALA A 253 37.84 34.67 -12.29
N GLY A 254 38.70 35.23 -11.45
CA GLY A 254 38.90 34.64 -10.12
C GLY A 254 39.39 33.17 -10.02
N TRP A 255 38.94 32.50 -8.94
CA TRP A 255 39.32 31.21 -8.35
C TRP A 255 38.07 30.33 -8.15
N THR A 256 38.23 29.06 -7.76
CA THR A 256 37.17 28.03 -7.81
C THR A 256 36.68 27.58 -6.41
N PRO A 257 35.72 28.26 -5.76
CA PRO A 257 35.21 27.90 -4.43
C PRO A 257 34.03 26.90 -4.47
N ILE A 258 34.29 25.60 -4.64
CA ILE A 258 33.23 24.58 -4.82
C ILE A 258 32.44 24.37 -3.52
N GLN A 259 33.11 24.33 -2.35
CA GLN A 259 32.41 24.18 -1.08
C GLN A 259 31.41 25.32 -0.86
N LEU A 260 31.80 26.56 -1.18
CA LEU A 260 30.91 27.71 -1.07
C LEU A 260 29.68 27.53 -1.97
N ALA A 261 29.87 27.12 -3.23
CA ALA A 261 28.77 26.93 -4.17
C ALA A 261 27.76 25.87 -3.68
N ILE A 262 28.25 24.75 -3.12
CA ILE A 262 27.41 23.70 -2.53
C ILE A 262 26.63 24.22 -1.31
N ASN A 263 27.29 24.96 -0.43
CA ASN A 263 26.67 25.51 0.78
C ASN A 263 25.59 26.55 0.44
N GLU A 264 25.84 27.41 -0.56
CA GLU A 264 24.85 28.38 -1.02
C GLU A 264 23.71 27.72 -1.78
N ALA A 265 23.96 26.63 -2.52
CA ALA A 265 22.92 25.83 -3.17
C ALA A 265 21.94 25.24 -2.15
N GLN A 266 22.44 24.81 -0.98
CA GLN A 266 21.58 24.36 0.12
C GLN A 266 20.61 25.45 0.57
N LYS A 267 21.08 26.70 0.66
CA LYS A 267 20.24 27.85 1.05
C LYS A 267 19.24 28.20 -0.03
N ASP A 268 19.66 28.21 -1.29
CA ASP A 268 18.75 28.50 -2.41
C ASP A 268 17.59 27.49 -2.46
N LEU A 269 17.86 26.24 -2.09
CA LEU A 269 16.90 25.16 -2.10
C LEU A 269 16.16 24.97 -0.76
N GLU A 270 16.38 25.83 0.25
CA GLU A 270 15.93 25.58 1.63
C GLU A 270 14.41 25.43 1.79
N ASP A 271 13.65 26.11 0.93
CA ASP A 271 12.19 26.06 0.83
C ASP A 271 11.68 24.80 0.11
N PHE A 272 12.54 24.06 -0.58
CA PHE A 272 12.22 22.89 -1.38
C PHE A 272 12.62 21.60 -0.64
N LYS A 273 11.94 21.26 0.45
CA LYS A 273 12.24 20.08 1.26
C LYS A 273 12.11 18.76 0.48
N GLY A 274 13.02 17.82 0.71
CA GLY A 274 13.18 16.58 -0.06
C GLY A 274 12.08 15.53 0.16
N ASP A 275 11.24 15.70 1.19
CA ASP A 275 10.03 14.91 1.40
C ASP A 275 8.94 15.21 0.35
N GLN A 276 8.90 16.44 -0.17
CA GLN A 276 7.92 16.93 -1.15
C GLN A 276 8.52 17.26 -2.51
N ASN A 277 9.85 17.40 -2.62
CA ASN A 277 10.54 17.88 -3.81
C ASN A 277 11.64 16.91 -4.24
N THR A 278 11.84 16.79 -5.55
CA THR A 278 13.06 16.21 -6.12
C THR A 278 13.99 17.35 -6.47
N ASN A 279 15.08 17.47 -5.73
CA ASN A 279 16.11 18.47 -5.95
C ASN A 279 17.32 17.86 -6.65
N ILE A 280 17.66 18.39 -7.81
CA ILE A 280 18.83 17.96 -8.58
C ILE A 280 19.76 19.17 -8.73
N ILE A 281 21.01 18.99 -8.35
CA ILE A 281 22.05 19.98 -8.51
C ILE A 281 22.98 19.51 -9.61
N TYR A 282 23.24 20.36 -10.60
CA TYR A 282 24.27 20.13 -11.60
C TYR A 282 25.47 21.01 -11.30
N LEU A 283 26.54 20.41 -10.77
CA LEU A 283 27.82 21.08 -10.57
C LEU A 283 28.63 21.01 -11.86
N VAL A 284 28.85 22.16 -12.49
CA VAL A 284 29.69 22.30 -13.68
C VAL A 284 31.01 22.92 -13.25
N SER A 285 32.14 22.23 -13.46
CA SER A 285 33.48 22.73 -13.11
C SER A 285 34.56 22.19 -14.06
N ASP A 286 35.65 22.95 -14.24
CA ASP A 286 36.81 22.56 -15.04
C ASP A 286 38.02 22.09 -14.22
N GLY A 287 37.91 22.00 -12.89
CA GLY A 287 39.07 21.78 -12.02
C GLY A 287 38.79 21.35 -10.59
N VAL A 288 39.88 21.18 -9.85
CA VAL A 288 39.86 21.11 -8.37
C VAL A 288 39.37 22.43 -7.79
N SER A 289 38.80 22.39 -6.58
CA SER A 289 38.69 23.63 -5.82
C SER A 289 40.09 24.21 -5.54
N THR A 290 40.23 25.50 -5.80
CA THR A 290 41.48 26.25 -5.64
C THR A 290 41.45 27.19 -4.44
N CYS A 291 40.37 27.12 -3.65
CA CYS A 291 40.22 27.80 -2.36
C CYS A 291 40.61 26.83 -1.23
N ASP A 292 40.92 27.37 -0.05
CA ASP A 292 41.31 26.53 1.11
C ASP A 292 40.05 25.90 1.73
N ASP A 293 39.40 24.98 1.01
CA ASP A 293 38.06 24.44 1.27
C ASP A 293 37.98 22.90 1.17
N ASP A 294 36.83 22.31 1.55
CA ASP A 294 36.53 20.86 1.51
C ASP A 294 35.17 20.60 0.82
N PRO A 295 35.16 20.40 -0.51
CA PRO A 295 33.94 20.17 -1.28
C PRO A 295 33.23 18.85 -0.96
N ILE A 296 33.98 17.82 -0.54
CA ILE A 296 33.44 16.49 -0.26
C ILE A 296 32.70 16.51 1.07
N ALA A 297 33.25 17.18 2.08
CA ALA A 297 32.55 17.38 3.34
C ALA A 297 31.26 18.19 3.14
N ALA A 298 31.31 19.23 2.31
CA ALA A 298 30.14 20.02 1.96
C ALA A 298 29.05 19.18 1.27
N ALA A 299 29.44 18.34 0.30
CA ALA A 299 28.52 17.44 -0.40
C ALA A 299 27.84 16.43 0.54
N LYS A 300 28.58 15.87 1.52
CA LYS A 300 28.00 14.98 2.54
C LYS A 300 26.99 15.71 3.42
N GLN A 301 27.33 16.91 3.89
CA GLN A 301 26.41 17.74 4.69
C GLN A 301 25.16 18.11 3.90
N LEU A 302 25.32 18.41 2.61
CA LEU A 302 24.22 18.70 1.71
C LEU A 302 23.31 17.47 1.56
N TYR A 303 23.87 16.27 1.38
CA TYR A 303 23.10 15.02 1.29
C TYR A 303 22.33 14.71 2.57
N GLU A 304 22.91 15.01 3.74
CA GLU A 304 22.28 14.81 5.05
C GLU A 304 21.25 15.90 5.42
N SER A 305 21.10 16.94 4.59
CA SER A 305 20.17 18.05 4.86
C SER A 305 18.73 17.70 4.48
N ASP A 306 17.76 18.46 5.02
CA ASP A 306 16.32 18.24 4.76
C ASP A 306 15.90 18.39 3.28
N ILE A 307 16.77 18.89 2.41
CA ILE A 307 16.52 19.03 0.98
C ILE A 307 17.04 17.82 0.17
N THR A 308 17.88 16.97 0.77
CA THR A 308 18.40 15.69 0.24
C THR A 308 18.64 15.67 -1.28
N PRO A 309 19.43 16.59 -1.85
CA PRO A 309 19.55 16.72 -3.30
C PRO A 309 20.52 15.69 -3.87
N ILE A 310 20.30 15.34 -5.14
CA ILE A 310 21.25 14.55 -5.94
C ILE A 310 22.18 15.54 -6.64
N VAL A 311 23.50 15.42 -6.44
CA VAL A 311 24.49 16.26 -7.11
C VAL A 311 25.13 15.50 -8.27
N ASN A 312 24.72 15.85 -9.48
CA ASN A 312 25.38 15.40 -10.70
C ASN A 312 26.51 16.37 -11.05
N VAL A 313 27.67 15.84 -11.38
CA VAL A 313 28.88 16.63 -11.61
C VAL A 313 29.34 16.48 -13.05
N ILE A 314 29.55 17.61 -13.71
CA ILE A 314 30.02 17.72 -15.08
C ILE A 314 31.41 18.35 -15.05
N GLY A 315 32.43 17.54 -15.31
CA GLY A 315 33.81 17.98 -15.44
C GLY A 315 34.12 18.46 -16.86
N PHE A 316 34.70 19.64 -17.03
CA PHE A 316 35.15 20.15 -18.32
C PHE A 316 36.68 20.12 -18.44
N ASN A 317 37.22 19.13 -19.17
CA ASN A 317 38.66 19.00 -19.43
C ASN A 317 39.51 19.05 -18.14
N VAL A 318 39.07 18.27 -17.15
CA VAL A 318 39.60 18.26 -15.78
C VAL A 318 40.81 17.33 -15.71
N ASP A 319 41.84 17.74 -14.96
CA ASP A 319 42.99 16.89 -14.70
C ASP A 319 42.65 15.73 -13.74
N ASN A 320 43.54 14.73 -13.64
CA ASN A 320 43.29 13.52 -12.85
C ASN A 320 42.95 13.80 -11.38
N GLU A 321 43.49 14.86 -10.80
CA GLU A 321 43.25 15.23 -9.40
C GLU A 321 41.85 15.84 -9.24
N GLY A 322 41.47 16.77 -10.12
CA GLY A 322 40.12 17.33 -10.17
C GLY A 322 39.06 16.29 -10.47
N GLN A 323 39.31 15.36 -11.39
CA GLN A 323 38.37 14.26 -11.65
C GLN A 323 38.10 13.44 -10.40
N LYS A 324 39.13 13.17 -9.59
CA LYS A 324 38.98 12.40 -8.36
C LYS A 324 38.11 13.15 -7.35
N GLN A 325 38.39 14.44 -7.12
CA GLN A 325 37.63 15.26 -6.19
C GLN A 325 36.16 15.38 -6.63
N LEU A 326 35.91 15.67 -7.91
CA LEU A 326 34.56 15.81 -8.47
C LEU A 326 33.77 14.50 -8.44
N LYS A 327 34.41 13.35 -8.68
CA LYS A 327 33.81 12.02 -8.51
C LYS A 327 33.41 11.75 -7.05
N GLU A 328 34.26 12.15 -6.11
CA GLU A 328 33.96 12.00 -4.68
C GLU A 328 32.81 12.90 -4.22
N VAL A 329 32.69 14.11 -4.79
CA VAL A 329 31.53 15.00 -4.59
C VAL A 329 30.24 14.36 -5.10
N ALA A 330 30.21 13.90 -6.37
CA ALA A 330 29.04 13.23 -6.94
C ALA A 330 28.62 12.02 -6.08
N LYS A 331 29.59 11.14 -5.79
CA LYS A 331 29.38 9.93 -5.00
C LYS A 331 28.87 10.21 -3.59
N ALA A 332 29.30 11.30 -2.97
CA ALA A 332 28.85 11.70 -1.64
C ALA A 332 27.35 12.01 -1.58
N THR A 333 26.71 12.26 -2.73
CA THR A 333 25.28 12.55 -2.86
C THR A 333 24.51 11.51 -3.67
N GLU A 334 25.12 10.35 -3.91
CA GLU A 334 24.58 9.31 -4.82
C GLU A 334 24.33 9.79 -6.26
N GLY A 335 24.93 10.91 -6.67
CA GLY A 335 24.86 11.43 -8.04
C GLY A 335 25.93 10.87 -8.97
N THR A 336 25.91 11.32 -10.22
CA THR A 336 26.82 10.85 -11.26
C THR A 336 27.93 11.86 -11.54
N TYR A 337 29.06 11.38 -12.05
CA TYR A 337 30.14 12.21 -12.56
C TYR A 337 30.38 11.89 -14.04
N GLU A 338 30.45 12.92 -14.87
CA GLU A 338 30.77 12.82 -16.28
C GLU A 338 31.97 13.72 -16.63
N ASP A 339 32.91 13.19 -17.40
CA ASP A 339 34.03 13.96 -17.98
C ASP A 339 33.68 14.38 -19.40
N VAL A 340 33.28 15.63 -19.57
CA VAL A 340 32.86 16.18 -20.86
C VAL A 340 34.08 16.72 -21.59
N GLN A 341 34.57 15.94 -22.55
CA GLN A 341 35.69 16.33 -23.42
C GLN A 341 35.22 17.14 -24.66
N ASN A 342 33.92 17.14 -24.98
CA ASN A 342 33.31 17.89 -26.07
C ASN A 342 31.78 18.08 -25.89
N ALA A 343 31.17 19.00 -26.64
CA ALA A 343 29.74 19.33 -26.55
C ALA A 343 28.78 18.16 -26.91
N GLU A 344 29.25 17.13 -27.61
CA GLU A 344 28.47 15.95 -28.01
C GLU A 344 28.23 14.99 -26.83
N SER A 345 29.20 14.89 -25.92
CA SER A 345 29.10 14.02 -24.73
C SER A 345 27.99 14.48 -23.78
N LEU A 346 27.74 15.79 -23.71
CA LEU A 346 26.63 16.33 -22.94
C LEU A 346 25.26 16.05 -23.58
N GLN A 347 25.18 15.98 -24.90
CA GLN A 347 23.92 15.65 -25.59
C GLN A 347 23.45 14.22 -25.30
N ASN A 348 24.37 13.30 -24.98
CA ASN A 348 24.04 11.94 -24.56
C ASN A 348 23.41 11.90 -23.16
N GLU A 349 23.82 12.79 -22.24
CA GLU A 349 23.17 12.94 -20.93
C GLU A 349 21.75 13.52 -21.07
N LEU A 350 21.52 14.39 -22.06
CA LEU A 350 20.17 14.90 -22.37
C LEU A 350 19.23 13.80 -22.89
N GLU A 351 19.74 12.82 -23.63
CA GLU A 351 18.97 11.65 -24.04
C GLU A 351 18.66 10.73 -22.85
N HIS A 352 19.59 10.56 -21.92
CA HIS A 352 19.37 9.84 -20.66
C HIS A 352 18.27 10.50 -19.80
N MET A 353 18.11 11.82 -19.86
CA MET A 353 17.01 12.53 -19.19
C MET A 353 15.67 12.48 -19.94
N LYS A 354 15.65 12.39 -21.27
CA LYS A 354 14.42 12.04 -22.01
C LYS A 354 13.92 10.64 -21.67
N GLU A 355 14.81 9.72 -21.29
CA GLU A 355 14.42 8.42 -20.75
C GLU A 355 13.74 8.56 -19.37
N ILE A 356 14.16 9.51 -18.53
CA ILE A 356 13.48 9.80 -17.25
C ILE A 356 12.03 10.27 -17.50
N ALA A 357 11.78 11.12 -18.50
CA ALA A 357 10.42 11.54 -18.88
C ALA A 357 9.57 10.37 -19.44
N LYS A 358 10.16 9.48 -20.26
CA LYS A 358 9.49 8.22 -20.67
C LYS A 358 9.20 7.28 -19.50
N ASN A 359 10.02 7.34 -18.44
CA ASN A 359 9.79 6.57 -17.24
C ASN A 359 8.62 7.12 -16.41
N TRP A 360 8.25 8.40 -16.55
CA TRP A 360 7.02 8.96 -15.97
C TRP A 360 5.75 8.45 -16.64
N GLU A 361 5.72 8.33 -17.97
CA GLU A 361 4.60 7.68 -18.67
C GLU A 361 4.46 6.21 -18.27
N LYS A 362 5.59 5.49 -18.23
CA LYS A 362 5.60 4.09 -17.75
C LYS A 362 5.13 3.98 -16.30
N TRP A 363 5.56 4.90 -15.43
CA TRP A 363 5.12 4.96 -14.05
C TRP A 363 3.62 5.20 -13.95
N LYS A 364 3.06 6.15 -14.72
CA LYS A 364 1.61 6.40 -14.76
C LYS A 364 0.86 5.15 -15.19
N THR A 365 1.27 4.52 -16.29
CA THR A 365 0.64 3.28 -16.79
C THR A 365 0.73 2.14 -15.77
N GLN A 366 1.87 1.98 -15.08
CA GLN A 366 2.03 0.98 -14.03
C GLN A 366 1.13 1.28 -12.82
N ARG A 367 0.98 2.54 -12.43
CA ARG A 367 0.09 2.95 -11.33
C ARG A 367 -1.37 2.79 -11.69
N GLU A 368 -1.80 3.18 -12.88
CA GLU A 368 -3.15 2.92 -13.39
C GLU A 368 -3.46 1.42 -13.40
N THR A 369 -2.52 0.60 -13.87
CA THR A 369 -2.66 -0.86 -13.88
C THR A 369 -2.76 -1.43 -12.46
N SER A 370 -1.99 -0.90 -11.52
CA SER A 370 -2.06 -1.27 -10.10
C SER A 370 -3.40 -0.89 -9.47
N LEU A 371 -3.89 0.32 -9.73
CA LEU A 371 -5.18 0.81 -9.22
C LEU A 371 -6.35 0.01 -9.77
N GLU A 372 -6.31 -0.39 -11.06
CA GLU A 372 -7.31 -1.29 -11.63
C GLU A 372 -7.21 -2.71 -11.02
N HIS A 373 -6.00 -3.18 -10.70
CA HIS A 373 -5.82 -4.44 -9.95
C HIS A 373 -6.43 -4.35 -8.54
N ASP A 374 -6.17 -3.26 -7.81
CA ASP A 374 -6.72 -3.02 -6.48
C ASP A 374 -8.25 -2.92 -6.52
N LYS A 375 -8.79 -2.23 -7.53
CA LYS A 375 -10.24 -2.15 -7.77
C LYS A 375 -10.85 -3.54 -7.97
N LEU A 376 -10.24 -4.38 -8.80
CA LEU A 376 -10.69 -5.75 -9.04
C LEU A 376 -10.59 -6.60 -7.78
N LYS A 377 -9.47 -6.52 -7.06
CA LYS A 377 -9.24 -7.23 -5.80
C LYS A 377 -10.27 -6.84 -4.75
N ASN A 378 -10.51 -5.55 -4.55
CA ASN A 378 -11.54 -5.06 -3.63
C ASN A 378 -12.94 -5.54 -4.02
N SER A 379 -13.25 -5.58 -5.31
CA SER A 379 -14.52 -6.13 -5.81
C SER A 379 -14.68 -7.62 -5.49
N LEU A 380 -13.60 -8.41 -5.62
CA LEU A 380 -13.58 -9.82 -5.25
C LEU A 380 -13.69 -10.02 -3.73
N ASP A 381 -13.01 -9.21 -2.92
CA ASP A 381 -13.09 -9.26 -1.46
C ASP A 381 -14.52 -8.92 -0.97
N ILE A 382 -15.15 -7.88 -1.53
CA ILE A 382 -16.55 -7.52 -1.25
C ILE A 382 -17.49 -8.67 -1.68
N PHE A 383 -17.24 -9.29 -2.82
CA PHE A 383 -18.03 -10.41 -3.30
C PHE A 383 -17.91 -11.62 -2.36
N GLY A 384 -16.69 -12.00 -1.99
CA GLY A 384 -16.41 -13.12 -1.07
C GLY A 384 -17.10 -12.92 0.28
N TYR A 385 -16.88 -11.75 0.90
CA TYR A 385 -17.56 -11.37 2.14
C TYR A 385 -19.08 -11.49 2.02
N GLY A 386 -19.67 -10.95 0.96
CA GLY A 386 -21.13 -11.02 0.76
C GLY A 386 -21.65 -12.46 0.57
N VAL A 387 -20.87 -13.34 -0.06
CA VAL A 387 -21.24 -14.76 -0.23
C VAL A 387 -21.20 -15.50 1.11
N ASP A 388 -20.15 -15.28 1.90
CA ASP A 388 -19.96 -15.95 3.19
C ASP A 388 -21.07 -15.58 4.18
N GLU A 389 -21.38 -14.28 4.30
CA GLU A 389 -22.45 -13.82 5.20
C GLU A 389 -23.85 -14.22 4.71
N TYR A 390 -24.08 -14.23 3.39
CA TYR A 390 -25.33 -14.75 2.81
C TYR A 390 -25.51 -16.24 3.11
N ARG A 391 -24.43 -17.02 3.06
CA ARG A 391 -24.47 -18.45 3.40
C ARG A 391 -24.85 -18.65 4.86
N LYS A 392 -24.19 -17.95 5.80
CA LYS A 392 -24.53 -18.03 7.24
C LYS A 392 -26.00 -17.72 7.48
N ARG A 393 -26.51 -16.66 6.84
CA ARG A 393 -27.94 -16.30 6.87
C ARG A 393 -28.85 -17.42 6.37
N LEU A 394 -28.49 -18.10 5.28
CA LEU A 394 -29.30 -19.20 4.76
C LEU A 394 -29.27 -20.42 5.69
N ASP A 395 -28.09 -20.76 6.20
CA ASP A 395 -27.87 -21.91 7.06
C ASP A 395 -28.61 -21.71 8.42
N GLU A 396 -28.45 -20.55 9.07
CA GLU A 396 -29.18 -20.18 10.30
C GLU A 396 -30.71 -20.25 10.11
N GLY A 397 -31.22 -19.57 9.09
CA GLY A 397 -32.65 -19.49 8.84
C GLY A 397 -33.27 -20.85 8.50
N SER A 398 -32.53 -21.68 7.75
CA SER A 398 -32.93 -23.05 7.45
C SER A 398 -32.91 -23.95 8.68
N GLN A 399 -31.88 -23.86 9.53
CA GLN A 399 -31.79 -24.64 10.76
C GLN A 399 -32.89 -24.29 11.75
N ILE A 400 -33.16 -23.00 11.99
CA ILE A 400 -34.27 -22.56 12.85
C ILE A 400 -35.61 -23.04 12.26
N GLY A 401 -35.82 -22.85 10.96
CA GLY A 401 -37.05 -23.32 10.30
C GLY A 401 -37.25 -24.83 10.44
N THR A 402 -36.17 -25.60 10.35
CA THR A 402 -36.19 -27.05 10.53
C THR A 402 -36.49 -27.44 11.98
N ALA A 403 -35.84 -26.80 12.95
CA ALA A 403 -36.07 -27.06 14.36
C ALA A 403 -37.52 -26.74 14.77
N LEU A 404 -38.06 -25.60 14.31
CA LEU A 404 -39.48 -25.26 14.50
C LEU A 404 -40.41 -26.33 13.90
N GLN A 405 -40.10 -26.78 12.68
CA GLN A 405 -40.90 -27.80 12.00
C GLN A 405 -40.89 -29.15 12.75
N TYR A 406 -39.73 -29.53 13.27
CA TYR A 406 -39.52 -30.74 14.09
C TYR A 406 -40.28 -30.67 15.42
N LEU A 407 -40.15 -29.56 16.15
CA LEU A 407 -40.81 -29.34 17.44
C LEU A 407 -42.35 -29.32 17.29
N TYR A 408 -42.87 -28.82 16.18
CA TYR A 408 -44.29 -28.87 15.83
C TYR A 408 -44.77 -30.29 15.50
N GLN A 409 -44.14 -30.96 14.53
CA GLN A 409 -44.67 -32.21 13.99
C GLN A 409 -44.36 -33.43 14.85
N GLN A 410 -43.13 -33.54 15.33
CA GLN A 410 -42.63 -34.74 16.02
C GLN A 410 -42.84 -34.63 17.54
N ARG A 411 -42.43 -33.49 18.13
CA ARG A 411 -42.52 -33.28 19.58
C ARG A 411 -43.88 -32.73 20.05
N LYS A 412 -44.67 -32.14 19.14
CA LYS A 412 -45.99 -31.54 19.41
C LYS A 412 -45.95 -30.47 20.51
N LEU A 413 -44.89 -29.68 20.56
CA LEU A 413 -44.64 -28.66 21.59
C LEU A 413 -45.16 -27.26 21.19
N MET A 414 -45.87 -27.14 20.07
CA MET A 414 -46.41 -25.86 19.61
C MET A 414 -47.73 -26.05 18.85
N SER A 415 -48.61 -25.06 18.97
CA SER A 415 -49.83 -24.96 18.14
C SER A 415 -49.47 -24.55 16.71
N ARG A 416 -50.42 -24.73 15.78
CA ARG A 416 -50.22 -24.33 14.37
C ARG A 416 -50.01 -22.82 14.26
N GLU A 417 -50.78 -22.06 15.03
CA GLU A 417 -50.73 -20.59 15.07
C GLU A 417 -49.36 -20.11 15.56
N SER A 418 -48.85 -20.71 16.64
CA SER A 418 -47.51 -20.41 17.17
C SER A 418 -46.40 -20.76 16.17
N HIS A 419 -46.49 -21.93 15.53
CA HIS A 419 -45.54 -22.35 14.50
C HIS A 419 -45.54 -21.39 13.31
N ASP A 420 -46.71 -21.00 12.80
CA ASP A 420 -46.84 -20.10 11.65
C ASP A 420 -46.33 -18.69 12.01
N TYR A 421 -46.55 -18.21 13.23
CA TYR A 421 -45.98 -16.96 13.74
C TYR A 421 -44.44 -17.00 13.76
N LEU A 422 -43.86 -18.04 14.38
CA LEU A 422 -42.41 -18.18 14.52
C LEU A 422 -41.73 -18.34 13.16
N ARG A 423 -42.34 -19.09 12.23
CA ARG A 423 -41.84 -19.22 10.86
C ARG A 423 -41.84 -17.88 10.12
N LYS A 424 -42.92 -17.10 10.26
CA LYS A 424 -43.00 -15.76 9.67
C LYS A 424 -41.91 -14.85 10.22
N ARG A 425 -41.77 -14.81 11.56
CA ARG A 425 -40.74 -14.02 12.25
C ARG A 425 -39.33 -14.42 11.83
N ASN A 426 -39.09 -15.72 11.67
CA ASN A 426 -37.83 -16.24 11.14
C ASN A 426 -37.52 -15.71 9.73
N GLY A 427 -38.52 -15.70 8.84
CA GLY A 427 -38.38 -15.13 7.51
C GLY A 427 -38.10 -13.63 7.53
N GLU A 428 -38.82 -12.86 8.35
CA GLU A 428 -38.65 -11.41 8.48
C GLU A 428 -37.23 -11.04 8.98
N TYR A 429 -36.75 -11.71 10.02
CA TYR A 429 -35.40 -11.50 10.55
C TYR A 429 -34.31 -11.78 9.51
N HIS A 430 -34.36 -12.93 8.85
CA HIS A 430 -33.36 -13.30 7.86
C HIS A 430 -33.45 -12.50 6.56
N ASN A 431 -34.61 -11.95 6.23
CA ASN A 431 -34.76 -10.99 5.12
C ASN A 431 -34.12 -9.64 5.49
N TRP A 432 -34.32 -9.17 6.72
CA TRP A 432 -33.67 -7.96 7.21
C TRP A 432 -32.13 -8.07 7.14
N ILE A 433 -31.56 -9.20 7.57
CA ILE A 433 -30.12 -9.47 7.43
C ILE A 433 -29.67 -9.33 5.97
N GLU A 434 -30.38 -9.99 5.04
CA GLU A 434 -30.08 -9.94 3.61
C GLU A 434 -30.17 -8.50 3.05
N GLU A 435 -31.17 -7.72 3.45
CA GLU A 435 -31.34 -6.33 3.04
C GLU A 435 -30.19 -5.43 3.53
N GLU A 436 -29.77 -5.57 4.79
CA GLU A 436 -28.65 -4.80 5.36
C GLU A 436 -27.31 -5.15 4.70
N TYR A 437 -27.02 -6.44 4.46
CA TYR A 437 -25.82 -6.84 3.72
C TYR A 437 -25.83 -6.38 2.26
N ASN A 438 -26.99 -6.39 1.60
CA ASN A 438 -27.13 -5.86 0.24
C ASN A 438 -26.88 -4.35 0.18
N LYS A 439 -27.38 -3.60 1.17
CA LYS A 439 -27.13 -2.17 1.31
C LYS A 439 -25.65 -1.89 1.55
N LEU A 440 -25.03 -2.58 2.50
CA LEU A 440 -23.59 -2.50 2.77
C LEU A 440 -22.76 -2.81 1.52
N LYS A 441 -23.08 -3.89 0.79
CA LYS A 441 -22.39 -4.26 -0.45
C LYS A 441 -22.44 -3.15 -1.50
N LYS A 442 -23.59 -2.50 -1.64
CA LYS A 442 -23.77 -1.36 -2.55
C LYS A 442 -22.91 -0.18 -2.12
N GLU A 443 -22.95 0.19 -0.83
CA GLU A 443 -22.15 1.29 -0.27
C GLU A 443 -20.64 1.02 -0.42
N LEU A 444 -20.17 -0.20 -0.17
CA LEU A 444 -18.78 -0.60 -0.33
C LEU A 444 -18.32 -0.53 -1.80
N LYS A 445 -19.19 -0.93 -2.75
CA LYS A 445 -18.90 -0.83 -4.18
C LYS A 445 -18.80 0.63 -4.63
N GLU A 446 -19.76 1.46 -4.24
CA GLU A 446 -19.75 2.89 -4.56
C GLU A 446 -18.53 3.59 -3.94
N LEU A 447 -18.17 3.23 -2.71
CA LEU A 447 -16.97 3.74 -2.04
C LEU A 447 -15.69 3.33 -2.77
N ASN A 448 -15.59 2.07 -3.22
CA ASN A 448 -14.45 1.57 -3.98
C ASN A 448 -14.31 2.30 -5.31
N GLU A 449 -15.40 2.44 -6.06
CA GLU A 449 -15.43 3.16 -7.34
C GLU A 449 -15.04 4.63 -7.17
N LYS A 450 -15.63 5.31 -6.17
CA LYS A 450 -15.33 6.72 -5.88
C LYS A 450 -13.86 6.92 -5.51
N LYS A 451 -13.32 6.10 -4.61
CA LYS A 451 -11.92 6.24 -4.17
C LYS A 451 -10.91 5.97 -5.27
N ILE A 452 -11.15 4.94 -6.09
CA ILE A 452 -10.30 4.68 -7.25
C ILE A 452 -10.42 5.82 -8.27
N GLY A 453 -11.62 6.35 -8.48
CA GLY A 453 -11.84 7.54 -9.32
C GLY A 453 -11.09 8.77 -8.82
N GLU A 454 -11.15 9.07 -7.52
CA GLU A 454 -10.39 10.17 -6.90
C GLU A 454 -8.88 9.94 -7.01
N ALA A 455 -8.40 8.70 -6.82
CA ALA A 455 -6.99 8.35 -6.97
C ALA A 455 -6.50 8.47 -8.42
N LEU A 456 -7.32 8.07 -9.40
CA LEU A 456 -7.04 8.24 -10.82
C LEU A 456 -7.06 9.70 -11.23
N GLN A 457 -8.03 10.49 -10.75
CA GLN A 457 -8.08 11.93 -11.03
C GLN A 457 -6.86 12.63 -10.41
N LEU A 458 -6.49 12.29 -9.18
CA LEU A 458 -5.29 12.81 -8.54
C LEU A 458 -4.01 12.35 -9.26
N LEU A 459 -3.97 11.12 -9.77
CA LEU A 459 -2.86 10.62 -10.61
C LEU A 459 -2.81 11.37 -11.96
N GLU A 460 -3.95 11.67 -12.56
CA GLU A 460 -4.07 12.40 -13.83
C GLU A 460 -3.76 13.89 -13.66
N GLU A 461 -4.23 14.53 -12.59
CA GLU A 461 -3.83 15.88 -12.19
C GLU A 461 -2.33 15.92 -11.93
N LYS A 462 -1.77 14.95 -11.19
CA LYS A 462 -0.33 14.82 -10.99
C LYS A 462 0.43 14.57 -12.28
N PHE A 463 -0.09 13.77 -13.20
CA PHE A 463 0.56 13.52 -14.49
C PHE A 463 0.52 14.77 -15.37
N ASN A 464 -0.64 15.42 -15.52
CA ASN A 464 -0.81 16.61 -16.34
C ASN A 464 -0.10 17.85 -15.74
N GLN A 465 0.18 17.87 -14.43
CA GLN A 465 1.05 18.86 -13.78
C GLN A 465 2.54 18.61 -14.04
N ASN A 466 2.94 17.39 -14.44
CA ASN A 466 4.34 16.97 -14.56
C ASN A 466 4.75 16.53 -15.98
N VAL A 467 3.79 16.44 -16.92
CA VAL A 467 3.99 16.07 -18.33
C VAL A 467 3.04 16.93 -19.20
N PRO A 468 3.54 17.86 -20.03
CA PRO A 468 2.69 18.68 -20.87
C PRO A 468 2.10 17.86 -22.03
N GLY A 469 0.82 18.07 -22.33
CA GLY A 469 0.18 17.54 -23.52
C GLY A 469 0.65 18.27 -24.78
N ASP A 470 0.99 17.50 -25.83
CA ASP A 470 1.35 18.00 -27.16
C ASP A 470 0.32 19.04 -27.63
N SER A 471 0.67 20.33 -27.60
CA SER A 471 -0.12 21.42 -28.18
C SER A 471 0.73 22.38 -28.99
#